data_AF-B0N6I7-F1
#
_entry.id   AF-B0N6I7-F1
#
_cell.length_a   1.000
_cell.length_b   1.000
_cell.length_c   1.000
_cell.angle_alpha   90.00
_cell.angle_beta   90.00
_cell.angle_gamma   90.00
#
_symmetry.space_group_name_H-M   'P 1'
#
loop_
_entity.id
_entity.type
_entity.pdbx_description
1 polymer ?
#
loop_
_entity_poly.entity_id
_entity_poly.type
_entity_poly.pdbx_seq_one_letter_code
_entity_poly.pdbx_strand_id
1 'polypeptide(L)' 'MKRIALINDVTGYSRCSIAAQLPIISAMGIECVFVPTAILSVNTMHPEYYFDDYTDRMNDYIET' A
#
# COMPACT_ATOMS: atom_id res chain seq x y z
N MET A 1 22.18 -4.99 1.66
CA MET A 1 21.09 -4.16 1.08
C MET A 1 20.04 -3.95 2.16
N LYS A 2 19.54 -2.73 2.37
CA LYS A 2 18.49 -2.47 3.36
C LYS A 2 17.12 -2.70 2.71
N ARG A 3 16.20 -3.30 3.46
CA ARG A 3 14.81 -3.56 3.05
C ARG A 3 13.85 -2.90 4.04
N ILE A 4 12.71 -2.45 3.53
CA ILE A 4 11.61 -1.96 4.35
C ILE A 4 10.30 -2.61 3.91
N ALA A 5 9.47 -2.99 4.89
CA ALA A 5 8.11 -3.42 4.66
C ALA A 5 7.17 -2.20 4.73
N LEU A 6 6.41 -1.96 3.67
CA LEU A 6 5.40 -0.92 3.59
C LEU A 6 4.04 -1.54 3.90
N ILE A 7 3.57 -1.39 5.14
CA ILE A 7 2.26 -1.91 5.58
C ILE A 7 1.27 -0.75 5.55
N ASN A 8 0.49 -0.66 4.46
CA ASN A 8 -0.47 0.42 4.25
C ASN A 8 -1.45 0.07 3.11
N ASP A 9 -2.42 0.92 2.83
CA ASP A 9 -3.32 0.71 1.69
C ASP A 9 -2.66 1.03 0.33
N VAL A 10 -3.21 0.43 -0.72
CA VAL A 10 -2.93 0.77 -2.11
C VAL A 10 -4.11 1.56 -2.68
N THR A 11 -3.93 2.86 -2.85
CA THR A 11 -4.95 3.74 -3.44
C THR A 11 -4.61 4.05 -4.90
N GLY A 12 -5.54 3.76 -5.83
CA GLY A 12 -5.34 3.92 -7.28
C GLY A 12 -5.24 5.39 -7.74
N TYR A 13 -6.16 6.24 -7.28
CA TYR A 13 -6.17 7.67 -7.58
C TYR A 13 -6.01 8.46 -6.29
N SER A 14 -4.77 8.74 -5.89
CA SER A 14 -4.33 9.74 -4.91
C SER A 14 -2.86 9.53 -4.61
N ARG A 15 -2.13 10.57 -4.22
CA ARG A 15 -0.72 10.45 -3.81
C ARG A 15 -0.61 10.19 -2.30
N CYS A 16 -1.15 9.06 -1.83
CA CYS A 16 -1.13 8.66 -0.42
C CYS A 16 -0.62 7.22 -0.25
N SER A 17 -0.39 6.81 1.00
CA SER A 17 -0.11 5.43 1.40
C SER A 17 1.02 4.78 0.58
N ILE A 18 0.90 3.53 0.13
CA ILE A 18 1.96 2.86 -0.65
C ILE A 18 2.34 3.66 -1.90
N ALA A 19 1.36 4.27 -2.59
CA ALA A 19 1.61 5.06 -3.79
C ALA A 19 2.48 6.30 -3.53
N ALA A 20 2.47 6.85 -2.30
CA ALA A 20 3.38 7.92 -1.88
C ALA A 20 4.72 7.38 -1.31
N GLN A 21 4.67 6.33 -0.50
CA GLN A 21 5.84 5.78 0.21
C GLN A 21 6.85 5.13 -0.75
N LEU A 22 6.36 4.31 -1.68
CA LEU A 22 7.18 3.52 -2.60
C LEU A 22 8.17 4.37 -3.42
N PRO A 23 7.75 5.43 -4.15
CA PRO A 23 8.70 6.21 -4.94
C PRO A 23 9.73 6.97 -4.09
N ILE A 24 9.33 7.49 -2.92
CA ILE A 24 10.23 8.23 -2.03
C ILE A 24 11.33 7.31 -1.50
N ILE A 25 10.94 6.16 -0.96
CA ILE A 25 11.90 5.25 -0.33
C ILE A 25 12.74 4.52 -1.37
N SER A 26 12.17 4.19 -2.53
CA SER A 26 12.93 3.66 -3.67
C SER A 26 13.99 4.66 -4.15
N ALA A 27 13.69 5.96 -4.19
CA ALA A 27 14.66 7.00 -4.55
C ALA A 27 15.80 7.11 -3.52
N MET A 28 15.59 6.69 -2.28
CA MET A 28 16.62 6.60 -1.24
C MET A 28 17.52 5.35 -1.36
N GLY A 29 17.31 4.51 -2.39
CA GLY A 29 18.10 3.30 -2.62
C GLY A 29 17.78 2.16 -1.65
N ILE A 30 16.60 2.18 -1.03
CA ILE A 30 16.11 1.13 -0.13
C ILE A 30 15.10 0.27 -0.89
N GLU A 31 15.28 -1.05 -0.85
CA GLU A 31 14.33 -2.00 -1.43
C GLU A 31 13.03 -1.98 -0.61
N CYS A 32 11.92 -1.78 -1.32
CA CYS A 32 10.59 -1.76 -0.72
C CYS A 32 9.86 -3.05 -1.06
N VAL A 33 9.33 -3.72 -0.04
CA VAL A 33 8.31 -4.76 -0.17
C VAL A 33 7.04 -4.23 0.49
N PHE A 34 5.87 -4.45 -0.09
CA PHE A 34 4.63 -3.90 0.47
C PHE A 34 3.67 -5.00 0.88
N VAL A 35 2.95 -4.78 1.97
CA VAL A 35 1.88 -5.65 2.48
C VAL A 35 0.62 -4.80 2.48
N PRO A 36 -0.30 -5.02 1.51
CA PRO A 36 -1.48 -4.17 1.37
C PRO A 36 -2.46 -4.42 2.53
N THR A 37 -2.94 -3.36 3.16
CA THR A 37 -4.01 -3.44 4.18
C THR A 37 -5.40 -3.27 3.58
N ALA A 38 -5.50 -2.57 2.44
CA ALA A 38 -6.73 -2.43 1.66
C ALA A 38 -6.38 -2.01 0.22
N ILE A 39 -7.30 -2.24 -0.71
CA ILE A 39 -7.26 -1.68 -2.07
C ILE A 39 -8.36 -0.64 -2.21
N LEU A 40 -8.00 0.59 -2.59
CA LEU A 40 -8.94 1.68 -2.81
C LEU A 40 -8.83 2.23 -4.24
N SER A 41 -9.95 2.67 -4.83
CA SER A 41 -9.89 3.41 -6.10
C SER A 41 -9.38 4.83 -5.92
N VAL A 42 -9.71 5.47 -4.80
CA VAL A 42 -9.39 6.87 -4.47
C VAL A 42 -9.37 7.01 -2.94
N ASN A 43 -8.68 8.02 -2.41
CA ASN A 43 -8.64 8.23 -0.97
C ASN A 43 -10.04 8.51 -0.39
N THR A 44 -10.21 8.26 0.91
CA THR A 44 -11.50 8.34 1.61
C THR A 44 -12.04 9.76 1.80
N MET A 45 -11.33 10.80 1.35
CA MET A 45 -11.85 12.17 1.29
C MET A 45 -12.80 12.37 0.10
N HIS A 46 -12.86 11.40 -0.82
CA HIS A 46 -13.84 11.39 -1.91
C HIS A 46 -15.14 10.69 -1.46
N PRO A 47 -16.32 11.18 -1.90
CA PRO A 47 -17.60 10.68 -1.42
C PRO A 47 -17.91 9.25 -1.87
N GLU A 48 -17.40 8.85 -3.04
CA GLU A 48 -17.55 7.51 -3.60
C GLU A 48 -16.18 6.92 -3.89
N TYR A 49 -15.94 5.70 -3.43
CA TYR A 49 -14.71 4.96 -3.65
C TYR A 49 -14.97 3.46 -3.61
N TYR A 50 -14.21 2.72 -4.41
CA TYR A 50 -14.06 1.29 -4.23
C TYR A 50 -13.20 1.05 -2.99
N PHE A 51 -13.60 0.08 -2.17
CA PHE A 51 -12.87 -0.33 -0.97
C PHE A 51 -12.90 -1.86 -0.89
N ASP A 52 -11.72 -2.46 -0.83
CA ASP A 52 -11.54 -3.89 -0.65
C ASP A 52 -10.63 -4.12 0.56
N ASP A 53 -11.23 -4.59 1.66
CA ASP A 53 -10.53 -4.84 2.92
C ASP A 53 -9.66 -6.09 2.79
N TYR A 54 -8.37 -5.94 3.06
CA TYR A 54 -7.41 -7.03 2.95
C TYR A 54 -7.18 -7.79 4.26
N THR A 55 -7.84 -7.42 5.37
CA THR A 55 -7.63 -8.02 6.71
C THR A 55 -7.59 -9.55 6.68
N ASP A 56 -8.59 -10.20 6.07
CA ASP A 56 -8.65 -11.68 6.02
C ASP A 56 -7.60 -12.30 5.07
N ARG A 57 -7.14 -11.54 4.07
CA ARG A 57 -6.16 -11.96 3.05
C ARG A 57 -4.72 -11.65 3.45
N MET A 58 -4.50 -10.86 4.51
CA MET A 58 -3.17 -10.43 4.92
C MET A 58 -2.30 -11.61 5.36
N ASN A 59 -2.85 -12.58 6.09
CA ASN A 59 -2.10 -13.75 6.52
C ASN A 59 -1.61 -14.56 5.31
N ASP A 60 -2.50 -14.89 4.38
CA ASP A 60 -2.16 -15.60 3.14
C ASP A 60 -1.10 -14.83 2.34
N TYR A 61 -1.23 -13.50 2.21
CA TYR A 61 -0.26 -12.67 1.50
C TYR A 61 1.13 -12.68 2.14
N ILE A 62 1.20 -12.69 3.48
CA ILE A 62 2.48 -12.65 4.22
C ILE A 62 3.15 -14.03 4.24
N GLU A 63 2.36 -15.11 4.25
CA GLU A 63 2.85 -16.48 4.39
C GLU A 63 3.29 -17.13 3.06
N THR A 64 2.93 -16.56 1.90
CA THR A 64 3.38 -17.01 0.56
C THR A 64 4.60 -16.25 0.05
#